data_AF-A0A7X2LBM1-F1
#
_entry.id   AF-A0A7X2LBM1-F1
#
_cell.length_a   1.000
_cell.length_b   1.000
_cell.length_c   1.000
_cell.angle_alpha   90.00
_cell.angle_beta   90.00
_cell.angle_gamma   90.00
#
_symmetry.space_group_name_H-M   'P 1'
#
loop_
_entity.id
_entity.type
_entity.pdbx_description
1 polymer ?
#
loop_
_entity_poly.entity_id
_entity_poly.type
_entity_poly.pdbx_seq_one_letter_code
_entity_poly.pdbx_strand_id
1 'polypeptide(L)'
;MNHPFSPETQAIAAAIPLVDQSPAKCWIVVTQVKSTRVVYFTDDADYQPAMDGDWYFVSQYLGELPAAMTLRNCWGWRFNGGVFKDVRDPEPKPQLERLLESNRRALLALLRDKISQARNRYSPTCAMGADVRRLKRLEAQRYLAETASADQHKETDGYPMLSALATARGISLREAAALVEGRQEDTLRMLALTEQVREHYVQAIHRAQSQDDMIRLRRELLDTVLPDLSSRFPFPASAFEPEDWDRPLSDVHKVHEIARLRTQLREIVNAKRAAVHDGYLGNDHIAGKRLLQARALLDGSTTESAQDLALLESYANRRQLVLQDAAQQLVQAAKTADEALVSTELMKDAMQARIDAVANLRDIRAIGRDLLALASGADLAQS
;
A
#
# COMPACT_ATOMS: atom_id res chain seq x y z
N MET A 1 -29.41 -56.70 52.88
CA MET A 1 -29.60 -56.95 51.44
C MET A 1 -28.32 -56.52 50.75
N ASN A 2 -27.41 -57.47 50.53
CA ASN A 2 -26.12 -57.27 49.88
C ASN A 2 -26.26 -57.75 48.44
N HIS A 3 -26.03 -56.87 47.46
CA HIS A 3 -25.84 -57.31 46.08
C HIS A 3 -24.37 -57.74 45.90
N PRO A 4 -24.10 -59.01 45.53
CA PRO A 4 -22.77 -59.42 45.10
C PRO A 4 -22.54 -58.88 43.68
N PHE A 5 -21.42 -58.18 43.49
CA PHE A 5 -20.97 -57.78 42.17
C PHE A 5 -20.62 -59.02 41.33
N SER A 6 -21.03 -58.99 40.06
CA SER A 6 -20.78 -60.03 39.06
C SER A 6 -19.28 -60.30 38.86
N PRO A 7 -18.85 -61.56 38.70
CA PRO A 7 -17.44 -61.92 38.45
C PRO A 7 -16.88 -61.38 37.13
N GLU A 8 -17.74 -60.89 36.22
CA GLU A 8 -17.30 -60.30 34.94
C GLU A 8 -16.70 -58.90 35.10
N THR A 9 -16.99 -58.17 36.20
CA THR A 9 -16.43 -56.83 36.43
C THR A 9 -15.02 -56.86 37.04
N GLN A 10 -14.55 -58.02 37.52
CA GLN A 10 -13.20 -58.16 38.08
C GLN A 10 -12.13 -58.47 37.03
N ALA A 11 -12.50 -58.91 35.83
CA ALA A 11 -11.54 -59.29 34.78
C ALA A 11 -11.05 -58.11 33.92
N ILE A 12 -11.70 -56.94 33.96
CA ILE A 12 -11.28 -55.74 33.20
C ILE A 12 -10.29 -54.87 34.01
N ALA A 13 -10.19 -55.08 35.33
CA ALA A 13 -9.27 -54.33 36.18
C ALA A 13 -7.79 -54.78 36.09
N ALA A 14 -7.49 -55.88 35.39
CA ALA A 14 -6.15 -56.46 35.34
C ALA A 14 -5.34 -56.13 34.05
N ALA A 15 -5.81 -55.20 33.23
CA ALA A 15 -5.11 -54.78 32.01
C ALA A 15 -5.04 -53.26 31.86
N ILE A 16 -4.82 -52.53 32.96
CA ILE A 16 -4.29 -51.17 32.88
C ILE A 16 -2.79 -51.32 32.66
N PRO A 17 -2.23 -50.98 31.48
CA PRO A 17 -0.79 -50.97 31.32
C PRO A 17 -0.20 -50.08 32.42
N LEU A 18 0.80 -50.59 33.13
CA LEU A 18 1.67 -49.78 33.97
C LEU A 18 2.31 -48.72 33.07
N VAL A 19 1.60 -47.59 32.92
CA VAL A 19 2.17 -46.36 32.39
C VAL A 19 3.31 -46.06 33.34
N ASP A 20 4.50 -46.04 32.77
CA ASP A 20 5.74 -45.67 33.41
C ASP A 20 5.50 -44.33 34.13
N GLN A 21 5.18 -44.38 35.43
CA GLN A 21 4.98 -43.21 36.28
C GLN A 21 6.36 -42.65 36.61
N SER A 22 7.05 -42.19 35.57
CA SER A 22 8.11 -41.21 35.74
C SER A 22 7.53 -40.08 36.59
N PRO A 23 8.21 -39.66 37.67
CA PRO A 23 7.68 -38.63 38.55
C PRO A 23 7.29 -37.42 37.70
N ALA A 24 6.03 -37.00 37.79
CA ALA A 24 5.52 -35.88 37.02
C ALA A 24 6.44 -34.68 37.28
N LYS A 25 7.13 -34.21 36.24
CA LYS A 25 8.09 -33.10 36.36
C LYS A 25 7.35 -31.88 36.90
N CYS A 26 7.84 -31.36 38.02
CA CYS A 26 7.34 -30.14 38.61
C CYS A 26 8.19 -28.97 38.09
N TRP A 27 7.53 -27.96 37.56
CA TRP A 27 8.16 -26.76 37.02
C TRP A 27 7.76 -25.55 37.84
N ILE A 28 8.73 -24.71 38.15
CA ILE A 28 8.53 -23.34 38.62
C ILE A 28 8.41 -22.43 37.40
N VAL A 29 7.26 -21.77 37.24
CA VAL A 29 6.96 -20.87 36.13
C VAL A 29 6.85 -19.45 36.66
N VAL A 30 7.71 -18.56 36.19
CA VAL A 30 7.71 -17.14 36.54
C VAL A 30 6.96 -16.36 35.47
N THR A 31 5.89 -15.68 35.87
CA THR A 31 5.03 -14.91 34.97
C THR A 31 4.97 -13.45 35.37
N GLN A 32 4.80 -12.57 34.37
CA GLN A 32 4.56 -11.15 34.62
C GLN A 32 3.07 -10.90 34.94
N VAL A 33 2.76 -10.24 36.07
CA VAL A 33 1.38 -10.08 36.58
C VAL A 33 0.43 -9.42 35.57
N LYS A 34 0.86 -8.39 34.82
CA LYS A 34 -0.02 -7.67 33.89
C LYS A 34 -0.34 -8.43 32.60
N SER A 35 0.60 -9.25 32.12
CA SER A 35 0.54 -9.80 30.77
C SER A 35 0.39 -11.33 30.75
N THR A 36 0.52 -11.98 31.92
CA THR A 36 0.60 -13.45 32.10
C THR A 36 1.72 -14.10 31.26
N ARG A 37 2.65 -13.31 30.70
CA ARG A 37 3.75 -13.84 29.90
C ARG A 37 4.74 -14.56 30.78
N VAL A 38 5.22 -15.70 30.31
CA VAL A 38 6.29 -16.44 30.99
C VAL A 38 7.60 -15.72 30.75
N VAL A 39 8.27 -15.34 31.83
CA VAL A 39 9.56 -14.65 31.79
C VAL A 39 10.69 -15.66 31.98
N TYR A 40 10.45 -16.67 32.79
CA TYR A 40 11.41 -17.70 33.12
C TYR A 40 10.69 -18.98 33.58
N PHE A 41 11.33 -20.13 33.43
CA PHE A 41 10.87 -21.37 34.04
C PHE A 41 12.07 -22.26 34.40
N THR A 42 11.92 -23.08 35.44
CA THR A 42 12.96 -24.01 35.91
C THR A 42 12.33 -25.23 36.57
N ASP A 43 13.03 -26.36 36.60
CA ASP A 43 12.67 -27.56 37.37
C ASP A 43 13.27 -27.56 38.79
N ASP A 44 14.07 -26.53 39.11
CA ASP A 44 14.59 -26.30 40.46
C ASP A 44 13.46 -25.87 41.42
N ALA A 45 13.12 -26.77 42.35
CA ALA A 45 12.05 -26.56 43.33
C ALA A 45 12.38 -25.49 44.37
N ASP A 46 13.67 -25.19 44.58
CA ASP A 46 14.15 -24.21 45.55
C ASP A 46 14.36 -22.81 44.94
N TYR A 47 14.09 -22.67 43.64
CA TYR A 47 14.28 -21.41 42.93
C TYR A 47 13.38 -20.29 43.46
N GLN A 48 14.00 -19.17 43.85
CA GLN A 48 13.33 -17.95 44.26
C GLN A 48 13.84 -16.77 43.40
N PRO A 49 13.00 -16.15 42.56
CA PRO A 49 13.43 -15.01 41.77
C PRO A 49 13.70 -13.78 42.65
N ALA A 50 14.67 -12.96 42.25
CA ALA A 50 14.92 -11.68 42.90
C ALA A 50 13.67 -10.78 42.78
N MET A 51 13.17 -10.28 43.91
CA MET A 51 11.90 -9.54 44.01
C MET A 51 12.03 -8.05 43.63
N ASP A 52 13.18 -7.63 43.07
CA ASP A 52 13.45 -6.23 42.76
C ASP A 52 12.96 -5.87 41.35
N GLY A 53 11.92 -5.03 41.27
CA GLY A 53 11.70 -4.16 40.11
C GLY A 53 10.57 -4.51 39.13
N ASP A 54 9.81 -5.59 39.30
CA ASP A 54 8.56 -5.80 38.56
C ASP A 54 7.70 -6.87 39.25
N TRP A 55 6.37 -6.75 39.17
CA TRP A 55 5.45 -7.70 39.81
C TRP A 55 5.46 -9.02 39.03
N TYR A 56 6.27 -9.97 39.48
CA TYR A 56 6.28 -11.34 38.99
C TYR A 56 5.47 -12.25 39.92
N PHE A 57 4.75 -13.21 39.33
CA PHE A 57 4.07 -14.27 40.05
C PHE A 57 4.73 -15.61 39.71
N VAL A 58 5.08 -16.36 40.75
CA VAL A 58 5.70 -17.68 40.65
C VAL A 58 4.63 -18.74 40.85
N SER A 59 4.49 -19.65 39.90
CA SER A 59 3.53 -20.75 39.93
C SER A 59 4.24 -22.09 39.84
N GLN A 60 3.74 -23.10 40.56
CA GLN A 60 4.14 -24.49 40.36
C GLN A 60 3.24 -25.13 39.30
N TYR A 61 3.84 -25.81 38.33
CA TYR A 61 3.16 -26.52 37.26
C TYR A 61 3.59 -27.99 37.25
N LEU A 62 2.63 -28.88 37.43
CA LEU A 62 2.83 -30.33 37.36
C LEU A 62 2.40 -30.81 35.98
N GLY A 63 3.38 -31.11 35.13
CA GLY A 63 3.12 -31.53 33.75
C GLY A 63 4.32 -31.32 32.83
N GLU A 64 4.14 -31.65 31.55
CA GLU A 64 5.14 -31.36 30.53
C GLU A 64 4.96 -29.94 29.99
N LEU A 65 6.06 -29.22 29.83
CA LEU A 65 6.04 -27.94 29.14
C LEU A 65 5.77 -28.16 27.63
N PRO A 66 5.15 -27.19 26.93
CA PRO A 66 4.97 -27.29 25.48
C PRO A 66 6.29 -27.58 24.78
N ALA A 67 6.32 -28.56 23.86
CA ALA A 67 7.56 -29.00 23.21
C ALA A 67 8.32 -27.89 22.47
N ALA A 68 7.61 -26.86 22.00
CA ALA A 68 8.19 -25.70 21.32
C ALA A 68 8.68 -24.60 22.28
N MET A 69 8.44 -24.74 23.59
CA MET A 69 8.83 -23.77 24.61
C MET A 69 10.23 -24.07 25.12
N THR A 70 11.08 -23.05 25.11
CA THR A 70 12.49 -23.06 25.50
C THR A 70 12.79 -21.80 26.32
N LEU A 71 13.89 -21.79 27.07
CA LEU A 71 14.29 -20.59 27.81
C LEU A 71 14.48 -19.36 26.89
N ARG A 72 14.87 -19.55 25.62
CA ARG A 72 15.08 -18.46 24.65
C ARG A 72 13.79 -17.86 24.10
N ASN A 73 12.68 -18.60 24.12
CA ASN A 73 11.41 -18.17 23.53
C ASN A 73 10.23 -18.19 24.51
N CYS A 74 10.47 -18.45 25.80
CA CYS A 74 9.43 -18.51 26.83
C CYS A 74 8.60 -17.22 26.94
N TRP A 75 9.21 -16.06 26.66
CA TRP A 75 8.53 -14.76 26.58
C TRP A 75 7.42 -14.67 25.51
N GLY A 76 7.43 -15.59 24.55
CA GLY A 76 6.38 -15.76 23.54
C GLY A 76 5.16 -16.51 24.06
N TRP A 77 5.18 -17.05 25.27
CA TRP A 77 4.11 -17.85 25.86
C TRP A 77 3.41 -17.11 27.00
N ARG A 78 2.11 -17.35 27.16
CA ARG A 78 1.33 -16.95 28.33
C ARG A 78 0.97 -18.18 29.15
N PHE A 79 1.12 -18.08 30.47
CA PHE A 79 0.72 -19.12 31.40
C PHE A 79 -0.39 -18.60 32.31
N ASN A 80 -1.52 -19.31 32.32
CA ASN A 80 -2.65 -18.98 33.17
C ASN A 80 -3.14 -20.26 33.87
N GLY A 81 -2.71 -20.46 35.12
CA GLY A 81 -3.26 -21.49 36.01
C GLY A 81 -3.22 -22.92 35.48
N GLY A 82 -2.20 -23.27 34.68
CA GLY A 82 -2.04 -24.63 34.14
C GLY A 82 -2.13 -24.75 32.62
N VAL A 83 -2.47 -23.67 31.90
CA VAL A 83 -2.52 -23.66 30.44
C VAL A 83 -1.48 -22.72 29.86
N PHE A 84 -0.70 -23.22 28.91
CA PHE A 84 0.24 -22.44 28.10
C PHE A 84 -0.42 -22.06 26.76
N LYS A 85 -0.38 -20.77 26.40
CA LYS A 85 -0.82 -20.25 25.10
C LYS A 85 0.32 -19.52 24.40
N ASP A 86 0.60 -19.87 23.15
CA ASP A 86 1.56 -19.13 22.33
C ASP A 86 0.95 -17.79 21.90
N VAL A 87 1.64 -16.69 22.16
CA VAL A 87 1.21 -15.33 21.80
C VAL A 87 1.42 -15.04 20.31
N ARG A 88 2.28 -15.83 19.65
CA ARG A 88 2.62 -15.66 18.23
C ARG A 88 1.51 -16.14 17.29
N ASP A 89 0.68 -17.06 17.76
CA ASP A 89 -0.50 -17.55 17.06
C ASP A 89 -1.75 -16.94 17.69
N PRO A 90 -2.21 -15.76 17.24
CA PRO A 90 -3.46 -15.21 17.75
C PRO A 90 -4.59 -16.19 17.44
N GLU A 91 -5.42 -16.50 18.43
CA GLU A 91 -6.61 -17.32 18.24
C GLU A 91 -7.41 -16.76 17.04
N PRO A 92 -7.69 -17.59 16.02
CA PRO A 92 -8.39 -17.13 14.83
C PRO A 92 -9.77 -16.65 15.27
N LYS A 93 -9.97 -15.32 15.22
CA LYS A 93 -11.28 -14.72 15.51
C LYS A 93 -12.35 -15.42 14.65
N PRO A 94 -13.54 -15.70 15.21
CA PRO A 94 -14.65 -16.26 14.46
C PRO A 94 -14.87 -15.49 13.15
N GLN A 95 -15.08 -16.20 12.04
CA GLN A 95 -15.24 -15.59 10.72
C GLN A 95 -16.31 -14.49 10.72
N LEU A 96 -17.41 -14.71 11.44
CA LEU A 96 -18.49 -13.73 11.61
C LEU A 96 -17.98 -12.43 12.26
N GLU A 97 -17.18 -12.51 13.33
CA GLU A 97 -16.62 -11.33 14.00
C GLU A 97 -15.65 -10.57 13.09
N ARG A 98 -14.84 -11.29 12.30
CA ARG A 98 -13.95 -10.67 11.31
C ARG A 98 -14.74 -9.90 10.26
N LEU A 99 -15.85 -10.48 9.77
CA LEU A 99 -16.74 -9.83 8.80
C LEU A 99 -17.42 -8.59 9.41
N LEU A 100 -17.94 -8.68 10.63
CA LEU A 100 -18.56 -7.55 11.32
C LEU A 100 -17.55 -6.41 11.52
N GLU A 101 -16.34 -6.72 11.95
CA GLU A 101 -15.28 -5.73 12.14
C GLU A 101 -14.85 -5.07 10.83
N SER A 102 -14.73 -5.85 9.76
CA SER A 102 -14.45 -5.33 8.42
C SER A 102 -15.56 -4.37 7.94
N ASN A 103 -16.82 -4.76 8.11
CA ASN A 103 -17.97 -3.93 7.76
C ASN A 103 -18.03 -2.63 8.60
N ARG A 104 -17.75 -2.69 9.91
CA ARG A 104 -17.67 -1.49 10.76
C ARG A 104 -16.64 -0.50 10.23
N ARG A 105 -15.44 -0.97 9.89
CA ARG A 105 -14.38 -0.11 9.33
C ARG A 105 -14.80 0.52 8.00
N ALA A 106 -15.44 -0.25 7.13
CA ALA A 106 -15.95 0.25 5.85
C ALA A 106 -17.03 1.34 6.04
N LEU A 107 -17.97 1.14 6.97
CA LEU A 107 -18.99 2.14 7.28
C LEU A 107 -18.42 3.40 7.93
N LEU A 108 -17.45 3.27 8.83
CA LEU A 108 -16.76 4.42 9.43
C LEU A 108 -15.97 5.21 8.38
N ALA A 109 -15.32 4.53 7.45
CA ALA A 109 -14.64 5.18 6.32
C ALA A 109 -15.64 5.92 5.43
N LEU A 110 -16.75 5.28 5.05
CA LEU A 110 -17.83 5.90 4.26
C LEU A 110 -18.42 7.14 4.95
N LEU A 111 -18.70 7.04 6.25
CA LEU A 111 -19.20 8.16 7.06
C LEU A 111 -18.21 9.33 7.07
N ARG A 112 -16.93 9.05 7.31
CA ARG A 112 -15.87 10.07 7.28
C ARG A 112 -15.80 10.75 5.92
N ASP A 113 -15.83 9.98 4.85
CA ASP A 113 -15.70 10.53 3.51
C ASP A 113 -16.91 11.41 3.15
N LYS A 114 -18.14 10.99 3.51
CA LYS A 114 -19.35 11.82 3.37
C LYS A 114 -19.25 13.13 4.16
N ILE A 115 -18.83 13.07 5.43
CA ILE A 115 -18.68 14.26 6.27
C ILE A 115 -17.62 15.20 5.69
N SER A 116 -16.46 14.66 5.26
CA SER A 116 -15.40 15.45 4.64
C SER A 116 -15.88 16.13 3.36
N GLN A 117 -16.62 15.43 2.50
CA GLN A 117 -17.18 16.04 1.28
C GLN A 117 -18.17 17.17 1.60
N ALA A 118 -19.01 17.01 2.62
CA ALA A 118 -19.91 18.06 3.10
C ALA A 118 -19.15 19.29 3.57
N ARG A 119 -18.08 19.07 4.35
CA ARG A 119 -17.24 20.12 4.93
C ARG A 119 -16.34 20.78 3.88
N ASN A 120 -15.96 20.08 2.82
CA ASN A 120 -15.04 20.58 1.78
C ASN A 120 -15.55 21.85 1.10
N ARG A 121 -16.87 22.01 0.88
CA ARG A 121 -17.46 23.25 0.34
C ARG A 121 -17.13 24.48 1.19
N TYR A 122 -16.94 24.27 2.49
CA TYR A 122 -16.62 25.29 3.47
C TYR A 122 -15.14 25.26 3.88
N SER A 123 -14.30 24.42 3.29
CA SER A 123 -12.87 24.36 3.61
C SER A 123 -12.08 25.47 2.90
N PRO A 124 -11.04 26.08 3.52
CA PRO A 124 -10.14 27.00 2.83
C PRO A 124 -9.42 26.34 1.65
N THR A 125 -9.31 27.04 0.52
CA THR A 125 -8.66 26.53 -0.69
C THR A 125 -7.18 26.90 -0.79
N CYS A 126 -6.71 27.80 0.08
CA CYS A 126 -5.33 28.28 0.10
C CYS A 126 -4.73 28.15 1.51
N ALA A 127 -3.39 28.11 1.56
CA ALA A 127 -2.64 28.22 2.80
C ALA A 127 -3.06 29.49 3.56
N MET A 128 -3.20 29.40 4.89
CA MET A 128 -3.69 30.48 5.75
C MET A 128 -5.11 31.00 5.42
N GLY A 129 -5.88 30.31 4.58
CA GLY A 129 -7.22 30.76 4.22
C GLY A 129 -8.20 30.81 5.41
N ALA A 130 -7.95 30.04 6.48
CA ALA A 130 -8.69 30.14 7.73
C ALA A 130 -8.46 31.49 8.44
N ASP A 131 -7.20 31.97 8.49
CA ASP A 131 -6.85 33.26 9.07
C ASP A 131 -7.45 34.42 8.26
N VAL A 132 -7.37 34.35 6.93
CA VAL A 132 -7.97 35.36 6.04
C VAL A 132 -9.49 35.44 6.24
N ARG A 133 -10.17 34.30 6.41
CA ARG A 133 -11.62 34.29 6.72
C ARG A 133 -11.92 34.89 8.08
N ARG A 134 -11.12 34.56 9.10
CA ARG A 134 -11.26 35.15 10.43
C ARG A 134 -11.12 36.66 10.36
N LEU A 135 -10.12 37.18 9.64
CA LEU A 135 -9.91 38.63 9.45
C LEU A 135 -11.09 39.27 8.70
N LYS A 136 -11.56 38.66 7.60
CA LYS A 136 -12.75 39.14 6.87
C LYS A 136 -13.99 39.24 7.76
N ARG A 137 -14.18 38.25 8.63
CA ARG A 137 -15.28 38.23 9.60
C ARG A 137 -15.14 39.36 10.63
N LEU A 138 -13.95 39.54 11.21
CA LEU A 138 -13.70 40.62 12.17
C LEU A 138 -13.95 42.00 11.55
N GLU A 139 -13.52 42.22 10.30
CA GLU A 139 -13.84 43.45 9.57
C GLU A 139 -15.34 43.60 9.32
N ALA A 140 -16.05 42.53 8.93
CA ALA A 140 -17.50 42.55 8.71
C ALA A 140 -18.25 42.94 10.00
N GLN A 141 -17.89 42.36 11.13
CA GLN A 141 -18.51 42.64 12.41
C GLN A 141 -18.25 44.07 12.86
N ARG A 142 -17.02 44.57 12.71
CA ARG A 142 -16.67 45.96 13.02
C ARG A 142 -17.46 46.93 12.14
N TYR A 143 -17.52 46.68 10.83
CA TYR A 143 -18.28 47.51 9.89
C TYR A 143 -19.78 47.55 10.26
N LEU A 144 -20.38 46.40 10.55
CA LEU A 144 -21.80 46.32 10.92
C LEU A 144 -22.08 47.01 12.27
N ALA A 145 -21.18 46.91 13.25
CA ALA A 145 -21.32 47.59 14.53
C ALA A 145 -21.21 49.13 14.39
N GLU A 146 -20.25 49.62 13.60
CA GLU A 146 -20.06 51.05 13.36
C GLU A 146 -21.21 51.67 12.56
N THR A 147 -21.68 50.98 11.51
CA THR A 147 -22.83 51.42 10.70
C THR A 147 -24.16 51.35 11.42
N ALA A 148 -24.29 50.51 12.46
CA ALA A 148 -25.46 50.50 13.33
C ALA A 148 -25.50 51.68 14.32
N SER A 149 -24.35 52.33 14.58
CA SER A 149 -24.18 53.29 15.66
C SER A 149 -23.99 54.74 15.20
N ALA A 150 -23.71 55.00 13.92
CA ALA A 150 -23.37 56.33 13.42
C ALA A 150 -24.14 56.72 12.16
N ASP A 151 -24.67 57.95 12.17
CA ASP A 151 -25.13 58.65 10.97
C ASP A 151 -24.03 58.70 9.91
N GLN A 152 -24.47 58.55 8.68
CA GLN A 152 -23.71 58.16 7.50
C GLN A 152 -22.51 59.09 7.23
N HIS A 153 -21.40 58.50 6.77
CA HIS A 153 -20.20 59.11 6.15
C HIS A 153 -18.89 59.02 6.97
N LYS A 154 -18.49 57.79 7.35
CA LYS A 154 -17.07 57.51 7.63
C LYS A 154 -16.43 56.78 6.45
N GLU A 155 -15.23 57.23 6.11
CA GLU A 155 -14.43 56.86 4.93
C GLU A 155 -14.25 55.36 4.76
N THR A 156 -14.26 54.92 3.50
CA THR A 156 -14.17 53.54 3.02
C THR A 156 -12.82 52.86 3.33
N ASP A 157 -11.81 53.62 3.75
CA ASP A 157 -10.41 53.19 3.87
C ASP A 157 -10.10 52.32 5.10
N GLY A 158 -11.07 52.11 6.00
CA GLY A 158 -10.88 51.31 7.22
C GLY A 158 -10.97 49.78 7.05
N TYR A 159 -11.37 49.27 5.89
CA TYR A 159 -11.79 47.86 5.71
C TYR A 159 -11.19 47.21 4.46
N PRO A 160 -9.87 46.96 4.42
CA PRO A 160 -9.19 46.50 3.21
C PRO A 160 -9.69 45.14 2.71
N MET A 161 -10.04 44.20 3.60
CA MET A 161 -10.49 42.87 3.18
C MET A 161 -11.93 42.88 2.64
N LEU A 162 -12.81 43.68 3.25
CA LEU A 162 -14.17 43.87 2.74
C LEU A 162 -14.20 44.70 1.46
N SER A 163 -13.39 45.76 1.37
CA SER A 163 -13.28 46.59 0.17
C SER A 163 -12.82 45.75 -1.02
N ALA A 164 -11.77 44.94 -0.84
CA ALA A 164 -11.32 44.01 -1.88
C ALA A 164 -12.42 43.02 -2.31
N LEU A 165 -13.24 42.52 -1.38
CA LEU A 165 -14.36 41.62 -1.69
C LEU A 165 -15.50 42.34 -2.43
N ALA A 166 -15.83 43.56 -2.01
CA ALA A 166 -16.85 44.41 -2.59
C ALA A 166 -16.50 44.80 -4.02
N THR A 167 -15.27 45.28 -4.24
CA THR A 167 -14.73 45.60 -5.58
C THR A 167 -14.69 44.37 -6.47
N ALA A 168 -14.20 43.22 -5.99
CA ALA A 168 -14.10 42.00 -6.80
C ALA A 168 -15.46 41.43 -7.24
N ARG A 169 -16.54 41.75 -6.51
CA ARG A 169 -17.90 41.27 -6.81
C ARG A 169 -18.84 42.34 -7.35
N GLY A 170 -18.41 43.60 -7.42
CA GLY A 170 -19.25 44.72 -7.83
C GLY A 170 -20.45 44.94 -6.90
N ILE A 171 -20.28 44.71 -5.60
CA ILE A 171 -21.33 44.87 -4.57
C ILE A 171 -20.95 45.95 -3.57
N SER A 172 -21.93 46.46 -2.82
CA SER A 172 -21.67 47.41 -1.73
C SER A 172 -20.92 46.78 -0.56
N LEU A 173 -20.21 47.61 0.23
CA LEU A 173 -19.55 47.15 1.46
C LEU A 173 -20.51 46.48 2.45
N ARG A 174 -21.74 46.99 2.56
CA ARG A 174 -22.78 46.43 3.42
C ARG A 174 -23.19 45.03 2.96
N GLU A 175 -23.39 44.84 1.65
CA GLU A 175 -23.68 43.52 1.08
C GLU A 175 -22.49 42.56 1.26
N ALA A 176 -21.26 43.04 1.09
CA ALA A 176 -20.06 42.24 1.32
C ALA A 176 -19.95 41.77 2.78
N ALA A 177 -20.22 42.66 3.75
CA ALA A 177 -20.23 42.31 5.18
C ALA A 177 -21.34 41.29 5.51
N ALA A 178 -22.57 41.51 5.01
CA ALA A 178 -23.68 40.57 5.19
C ALA A 178 -23.38 39.19 4.58
N LEU A 179 -22.71 39.15 3.41
CA LEU A 179 -22.32 37.91 2.76
C LEU A 179 -21.24 37.14 3.55
N VAL A 180 -20.31 37.84 4.18
CA VAL A 180 -19.28 37.23 5.04
C VAL A 180 -19.91 36.62 6.29
N GLU A 181 -20.78 37.35 6.99
CA GLU A 181 -21.48 36.83 8.18
C GLU A 181 -22.40 35.66 7.80
N GLY A 182 -23.21 35.79 6.74
CA GLY A 182 -24.08 34.72 6.27
C GLY A 182 -23.31 33.44 5.91
N ARG A 183 -22.16 33.58 5.23
CA ARG A 183 -21.28 32.42 4.94
C ARG A 183 -20.71 31.80 6.21
N GLN A 184 -20.38 32.61 7.21
CA GLN A 184 -19.88 32.11 8.49
C GLN A 184 -20.97 31.34 9.26
N GLU A 185 -22.20 31.87 9.31
CA GLU A 185 -23.35 31.19 9.91
C GLU A 185 -23.64 29.86 9.22
N ASP A 186 -23.66 29.82 7.89
CA ASP A 186 -23.84 28.59 7.12
C ASP A 186 -22.74 27.58 7.41
N THR A 187 -21.49 28.04 7.54
CA THR A 187 -20.36 27.19 7.91
C THR A 187 -20.56 26.58 9.29
N LEU A 188 -20.93 27.38 10.29
CA LEU A 188 -21.16 26.90 11.66
C LEU A 188 -22.35 25.93 11.72
N ARG A 189 -23.44 26.25 11.02
CA ARG A 189 -24.62 25.37 10.91
C ARG A 189 -24.24 24.02 10.31
N MET A 190 -23.46 24.01 9.23
CA MET A 190 -23.01 22.78 8.60
C MET A 190 -22.05 21.97 9.48
N LEU A 191 -21.14 22.64 10.18
CA LEU A 191 -20.23 21.98 11.12
C LEU A 191 -21.01 21.32 12.27
N ALA A 192 -21.97 22.02 12.86
CA ALA A 192 -22.83 21.46 13.91
C ALA A 192 -23.66 20.27 13.40
N LEU A 193 -24.30 20.40 12.24
CA LEU A 193 -25.07 19.32 11.62
C LEU A 193 -24.20 18.09 11.35
N THR A 194 -23.06 18.27 10.69
CA THR A 194 -22.16 17.15 10.36
C THR A 194 -21.57 16.49 11.60
N GLU A 195 -21.38 17.23 12.69
CA GLU A 195 -20.91 16.68 13.97
C GLU A 195 -21.99 15.85 14.67
N GLN A 196 -23.23 16.34 14.69
CA GLN A 196 -24.38 15.58 15.20
C GLN A 196 -24.54 14.26 14.45
N VAL A 197 -24.45 14.29 13.11
CA VAL A 197 -24.51 13.10 12.25
C VAL A 197 -23.34 12.16 12.56
N ARG A 198 -22.11 12.68 12.70
CA ARG A 198 -20.92 11.88 13.04
C ARG A 198 -21.14 11.08 14.32
N GLU A 199 -21.52 11.75 15.40
CA GLU A 199 -21.70 11.13 16.70
C GLU A 199 -22.83 10.09 16.69
N HIS A 200 -23.96 10.43 16.05
CA HIS A 200 -25.08 9.50 15.91
C HIS A 200 -24.67 8.19 15.21
N TYR A 201 -24.04 8.28 14.04
CA TYR A 201 -23.70 7.09 13.25
C TYR A 201 -22.48 6.34 13.80
N VAL A 202 -21.50 7.01 14.40
CA VAL A 202 -20.40 6.33 15.10
C VAL A 202 -20.95 5.44 16.21
N GLN A 203 -21.87 5.97 17.04
CA GLN A 203 -22.51 5.19 18.09
C GLN A 203 -23.36 4.04 17.52
N ALA A 204 -24.13 4.29 16.44
CA ALA A 204 -24.94 3.26 15.80
C ALA A 204 -24.09 2.12 15.22
N ILE A 205 -22.98 2.43 14.54
CA ILE A 205 -22.04 1.45 13.98
C ILE A 205 -21.37 0.60 15.09
N HIS A 206 -21.00 1.23 16.21
CA HIS A 206 -20.42 0.49 17.33
C HIS A 206 -21.43 -0.42 18.04
N ARG A 207 -22.69 -0.01 18.14
CA ARG A 207 -23.77 -0.80 18.77
C ARG A 207 -24.30 -1.91 17.87
N ALA A 208 -24.08 -1.86 16.56
CA ALA A 208 -24.55 -2.89 15.64
C ALA A 208 -23.85 -4.24 15.89
N GLN A 209 -24.66 -5.25 16.22
CA GLN A 209 -24.22 -6.61 16.54
C GLN A 209 -24.46 -7.62 15.42
N SER A 210 -25.34 -7.30 14.47
CA SER A 210 -25.72 -8.18 13.35
C SER A 210 -25.26 -7.64 11.99
N GLN A 211 -25.21 -8.51 10.98
CA GLN A 211 -24.96 -8.09 9.59
C GLN A 211 -26.12 -7.28 9.02
N ASP A 212 -27.36 -7.60 9.40
CA ASP A 212 -28.56 -6.87 8.95
C ASP A 212 -28.56 -5.43 9.46
N ASP A 213 -28.13 -5.20 10.71
CA ASP A 213 -27.95 -3.85 11.24
C ASP A 213 -26.92 -3.06 10.42
N MET A 214 -25.81 -3.70 10.02
CA MET A 214 -24.77 -3.06 9.19
C MET A 214 -25.29 -2.71 7.80
N ILE A 215 -26.10 -3.59 7.19
CA ILE A 215 -26.71 -3.36 5.87
C ILE A 215 -27.73 -2.22 5.96
N ARG A 216 -28.56 -2.17 7.01
CA ARG A 216 -29.49 -1.07 7.25
C ARG A 216 -28.75 0.26 7.39
N LEU A 217 -27.73 0.32 8.25
CA LEU A 217 -26.91 1.51 8.45
C LEU A 217 -26.21 1.94 7.16
N ARG A 218 -25.78 0.99 6.31
CA ARG A 218 -25.22 1.29 5.00
C ARG A 218 -26.23 2.01 4.10
N ARG A 219 -27.46 1.50 4.02
CA ARG A 219 -28.53 2.11 3.21
C ARG A 219 -28.88 3.50 3.73
N GLU A 220 -29.06 3.66 5.04
CA GLU A 220 -29.32 4.96 5.66
C GLU A 220 -28.18 5.97 5.41
N LEU A 221 -26.92 5.54 5.53
CA LEU A 221 -25.76 6.37 5.22
C LEU A 221 -25.72 6.76 3.76
N LEU A 222 -26.13 5.90 2.84
CA LEU A 222 -26.14 6.18 1.40
C LEU A 222 -27.31 7.08 1.00
N ASP A 223 -28.51 6.81 1.48
CA ASP A 223 -29.74 7.44 0.97
C ASP A 223 -30.16 8.67 1.79
N THR A 224 -30.04 8.60 3.11
CA THR A 224 -30.65 9.58 4.03
C THR A 224 -29.66 10.65 4.49
N VAL A 225 -28.38 10.29 4.63
CA VAL A 225 -27.36 11.22 5.15
C VAL A 225 -26.81 12.10 4.04
N LEU A 226 -27.21 13.38 4.08
CA LEU A 226 -26.82 14.45 3.15
C LEU A 226 -27.19 14.10 1.69
N PRO A 227 -28.49 14.11 1.34
CA PRO A 227 -28.99 13.62 0.05
C PRO A 227 -28.40 14.39 -1.15
N ASP A 228 -28.07 15.67 -0.96
CA ASP A 228 -27.38 16.50 -1.97
C ASP A 228 -25.98 15.97 -2.34
N LEU A 229 -25.35 15.22 -1.45
CA LEU A 229 -24.08 14.54 -1.73
C LEU A 229 -24.31 13.16 -2.32
N SER A 230 -25.37 12.45 -1.92
CA SER A 230 -25.71 11.12 -2.45
C SER A 230 -25.96 11.13 -3.95
N SER A 231 -26.55 12.19 -4.50
CA SER A 231 -26.69 12.38 -5.96
C SER A 231 -25.36 12.66 -6.68
N ARG A 232 -24.33 13.09 -5.94
CA ARG A 232 -22.98 13.42 -6.42
C ARG A 232 -21.94 12.35 -6.14
N PHE A 233 -22.32 11.26 -5.46
CA PHE A 233 -21.58 10.02 -5.58
C PHE A 233 -22.05 9.40 -6.90
N PRO A 234 -21.34 9.60 -8.04
CA PRO A 234 -21.46 8.62 -9.08
C PRO A 234 -21.06 7.33 -8.40
N PHE A 235 -22.03 6.44 -8.17
CA PHE A 235 -21.69 5.05 -8.05
C PHE A 235 -20.82 4.78 -9.28
N PRO A 236 -19.58 4.30 -9.15
CA PRO A 236 -18.94 3.71 -10.31
C PRO A 236 -19.99 2.75 -10.85
N ALA A 237 -20.47 3.03 -12.08
CA ALA A 237 -21.37 2.13 -12.78
C ALA A 237 -20.77 0.74 -12.57
N SER A 238 -21.61 -0.16 -12.09
CA SER A 238 -21.18 -1.34 -11.35
C SER A 238 -19.92 -1.97 -11.96
N ALA A 239 -19.05 -2.57 -11.15
CA ALA A 239 -17.93 -3.38 -11.66
C ALA A 239 -18.39 -4.56 -12.58
N PHE A 240 -19.70 -4.68 -12.85
CA PHE A 240 -20.35 -5.64 -13.73
C PHE A 240 -20.90 -5.04 -15.02
N GLU A 241 -20.86 -3.71 -15.22
CA GLU A 241 -21.10 -3.13 -16.55
C GLU A 241 -19.77 -3.11 -17.30
N PRO A 242 -19.68 -3.72 -18.51
CA PRO A 242 -18.45 -3.66 -19.30
C PRO A 242 -18.08 -2.21 -19.52
N GLU A 243 -16.87 -1.79 -19.09
CA GLU A 243 -16.32 -0.51 -19.49
C GLU A 243 -16.42 -0.42 -21.02
N ASP A 244 -17.05 0.63 -21.53
CA ASP A 244 -17.12 0.88 -22.97
C ASP A 244 -15.70 1.11 -23.49
N TRP A 245 -15.14 0.08 -24.15
CA TRP A 245 -13.73 0.00 -24.52
C TRP A 245 -13.31 1.06 -25.54
N ASP A 246 -14.29 1.62 -26.26
CA ASP A 246 -14.07 2.62 -27.30
C ASP A 246 -14.21 4.06 -26.76
N ARG A 247 -14.65 4.24 -25.50
CA ARG A 247 -14.78 5.57 -24.88
C ARG A 247 -13.40 6.21 -24.65
N PRO A 248 -13.23 7.52 -24.93
CA PRO A 248 -11.98 8.21 -24.64
C PRO A 248 -11.65 8.16 -23.16
N LEU A 249 -10.38 7.88 -22.86
CA LEU A 249 -9.85 7.84 -21.50
C LEU A 249 -9.87 9.23 -20.86
N SER A 250 -10.02 9.28 -19.54
CA SER A 250 -9.73 10.50 -18.79
C SER A 250 -8.24 10.85 -18.90
N ASP A 251 -7.88 12.12 -18.94
CA ASP A 251 -6.49 12.57 -19.10
C ASP A 251 -5.55 11.98 -18.03
N VAL A 252 -6.03 11.87 -16.79
CA VAL A 252 -5.27 11.30 -15.67
C VAL A 252 -5.00 9.81 -15.92
N HIS A 253 -6.03 9.06 -16.32
CA HIS A 253 -5.88 7.64 -16.63
C HIS A 253 -4.95 7.42 -17.83
N LYS A 254 -5.10 8.24 -18.87
CA LYS A 254 -4.23 8.21 -20.06
C LYS A 254 -2.76 8.41 -19.70
N VAL A 255 -2.42 9.40 -18.86
CA VAL A 255 -1.04 9.64 -18.41
C VAL A 255 -0.46 8.44 -17.66
N HIS A 256 -1.22 7.84 -16.75
CA HIS A 256 -0.76 6.66 -16.00
C HIS A 256 -0.53 5.45 -16.90
N GLU A 257 -1.44 5.20 -17.84
CA GLU A 257 -1.33 4.06 -18.76
C GLU A 257 -0.18 4.24 -19.74
N ILE A 258 0.01 5.43 -20.29
CA ILE A 258 1.18 5.75 -21.14
C ILE A 258 2.48 5.52 -20.36
N ALA A 259 2.56 5.98 -19.11
CA ALA A 259 3.75 5.79 -18.28
C ALA A 259 4.03 4.29 -18.02
N ARG A 260 2.97 3.52 -17.73
CA ARG A 260 3.06 2.06 -17.54
C ARG A 260 3.56 1.36 -18.81
N LEU A 261 2.94 1.62 -19.96
CA LEU A 261 3.32 1.01 -21.24
C LEU A 261 4.74 1.38 -21.66
N ARG A 262 5.18 2.63 -21.45
CA ARG A 262 6.57 3.06 -21.71
C ARG A 262 7.57 2.37 -20.80
N THR A 263 7.20 2.12 -19.53
CA THR A 263 8.06 1.38 -18.59
C THR A 263 8.20 -0.08 -19.03
N GLN A 264 7.10 -0.73 -19.40
CA GLN A 264 7.12 -2.09 -19.94
C GLN A 264 7.95 -2.20 -21.23
N LEU A 265 7.78 -1.27 -22.16
CA LEU A 265 8.59 -1.22 -23.38
C LEU A 265 10.09 -1.09 -23.06
N ARG A 266 10.46 -0.22 -22.11
CA ARG A 266 11.84 -0.06 -21.67
C ARG A 266 12.41 -1.35 -21.09
N GLU A 267 11.66 -2.03 -20.23
CA GLU A 267 12.08 -3.32 -19.65
C GLU A 267 12.30 -4.38 -20.73
N ILE A 268 11.40 -4.48 -21.71
CA ILE A 268 11.53 -5.41 -22.83
C ILE A 268 12.76 -5.09 -23.68
N VAL A 269 12.97 -3.82 -24.04
CA VAL A 269 14.15 -3.37 -24.81
C VAL A 269 15.43 -3.67 -24.04
N ASN A 270 15.47 -3.36 -22.74
CA ASN A 270 16.63 -3.63 -21.89
C ASN A 270 16.90 -5.12 -21.75
N ALA A 271 15.86 -5.96 -21.60
CA ALA A 271 16.01 -7.41 -21.53
C ALA A 271 16.61 -7.98 -22.83
N LYS A 272 16.14 -7.50 -24.00
CA LYS A 272 16.71 -7.89 -25.31
C LYS A 272 18.16 -7.44 -25.46
N ARG A 273 18.50 -6.23 -24.98
CA ARG A 273 19.88 -5.71 -25.02
C ARG A 273 20.82 -6.35 -24.02
N ALA A 274 20.31 -6.81 -22.87
CA ALA A 274 21.09 -7.48 -21.85
C ALA A 274 21.70 -8.81 -22.35
N ALA A 275 21.08 -9.46 -23.35
CA ALA A 275 21.65 -10.65 -24.00
C ALA A 275 22.93 -10.34 -24.79
N VAL A 276 23.15 -9.07 -25.15
CA VAL A 276 24.23 -8.60 -26.01
C VAL A 276 25.28 -7.80 -25.22
N HIS A 277 24.86 -7.10 -24.15
CA HIS A 277 25.71 -6.24 -23.35
C HIS A 277 26.14 -6.89 -22.03
N ASP A 278 27.45 -6.98 -21.79
CA ASP A 278 28.08 -7.67 -20.63
C ASP A 278 27.89 -6.97 -19.25
N GLY A 279 26.94 -6.04 -19.13
CA GLY A 279 26.56 -5.38 -17.86
C GLY A 279 27.61 -4.45 -17.19
N TYR A 280 28.88 -4.44 -17.61
CA TYR A 280 29.93 -3.62 -17.01
C TYR A 280 30.07 -2.23 -17.64
N LEU A 281 30.07 -1.19 -16.81
CA LEU A 281 30.37 0.20 -17.21
C LEU A 281 31.77 0.29 -17.85
N GLY A 282 31.85 0.86 -19.05
CA GLY A 282 33.10 1.04 -19.81
C GLY A 282 33.55 -0.18 -20.62
N ASN A 283 32.82 -1.29 -20.56
CA ASN A 283 33.14 -2.50 -21.33
C ASN A 283 32.92 -2.29 -22.84
N ASP A 284 32.06 -1.35 -23.25
CA ASP A 284 31.86 -0.98 -24.66
C ASP A 284 33.14 -0.49 -25.33
N HIS A 285 33.97 0.29 -24.63
CA HIS A 285 35.25 0.75 -25.16
C HIS A 285 36.25 -0.40 -25.33
N ILE A 286 36.25 -1.35 -24.40
CA ILE A 286 37.13 -2.53 -24.45
C ILE A 286 36.65 -3.49 -25.55
N ALA A 287 35.33 -3.70 -25.66
CA ALA A 287 34.71 -4.50 -26.70
C ALA A 287 34.97 -3.89 -28.09
N GLY A 288 34.81 -2.57 -28.24
CA GLY A 288 35.15 -1.85 -29.46
C GLY A 288 36.62 -1.99 -29.85
N LYS A 289 37.55 -1.87 -28.90
CA LYS A 289 38.97 -2.12 -29.15
C LYS A 289 39.25 -3.57 -29.57
N ARG A 290 38.66 -4.56 -28.90
CA ARG A 290 38.78 -5.98 -29.29
C ARG A 290 38.25 -6.23 -30.71
N LEU A 291 37.14 -5.60 -31.06
CA LEU A 291 36.56 -5.70 -32.40
C LEU A 291 37.47 -5.09 -33.47
N LEU A 292 38.10 -3.94 -33.19
CA LEU A 292 39.08 -3.33 -34.09
C LEU A 292 40.28 -4.24 -34.30
N GLN A 293 40.83 -4.83 -33.24
CA GLN A 293 41.93 -5.80 -33.31
C GLN A 293 41.53 -7.05 -34.12
N ALA A 294 40.32 -7.56 -33.91
CA ALA A 294 39.79 -8.70 -34.66
C ALA A 294 39.67 -8.39 -36.16
N ARG A 295 39.16 -7.21 -36.54
CA ARG A 295 39.05 -6.78 -37.94
C ARG A 295 40.42 -6.61 -38.59
N ALA A 296 41.35 -5.91 -37.93
CA ALA A 296 42.70 -5.71 -38.43
C ALA A 296 43.45 -7.03 -38.68
N LEU A 297 43.23 -8.05 -37.83
CA LEU A 297 43.79 -9.38 -38.02
C LEU A 297 43.19 -10.10 -39.24
N LEU A 298 41.87 -10.00 -39.45
CA LEU A 298 41.17 -10.65 -40.56
C LEU A 298 41.45 -9.97 -41.91
N ASP A 299 41.61 -8.65 -41.91
CA ASP A 299 41.89 -7.85 -43.12
C ASP A 299 43.36 -7.94 -43.56
N GLY A 300 44.23 -8.56 -42.75
CA GLY A 300 45.66 -8.74 -43.05
C GLY A 300 46.48 -7.45 -42.96
N SER A 301 45.94 -6.39 -42.36
CA SER A 301 46.58 -5.07 -42.23
C SER A 301 47.47 -4.96 -40.98
N THR A 302 48.30 -5.96 -40.71
CA THR A 302 49.19 -6.01 -39.53
C THR A 302 50.50 -5.25 -39.78
N THR A 303 50.42 -3.94 -40.03
CA THR A 303 51.60 -3.06 -40.09
C THR A 303 51.91 -2.36 -38.78
N GLU A 304 51.06 -2.49 -37.76
CA GLU A 304 51.29 -1.92 -36.42
C GLU A 304 51.71 -3.01 -35.42
N SER A 305 52.49 -2.60 -34.43
CA SER A 305 53.42 -3.42 -33.66
C SER A 305 52.77 -4.55 -32.86
N ALA A 306 53.56 -5.54 -32.43
CA ALA A 306 53.15 -6.66 -31.57
C ALA A 306 52.47 -6.28 -30.23
N GLN A 307 52.29 -4.98 -29.93
CA GLN A 307 51.47 -4.50 -28.81
C GLN A 307 49.96 -4.42 -29.15
N ASP A 308 49.58 -4.52 -30.43
CA ASP A 308 48.22 -4.19 -30.89
C ASP A 308 47.21 -5.34 -30.85
N LEU A 309 47.54 -6.56 -30.39
CA LEU A 309 46.59 -7.68 -30.31
C LEU A 309 46.37 -8.24 -28.89
N ALA A 310 46.92 -7.61 -27.85
CA ALA A 310 46.90 -8.14 -26.49
C ALA A 310 45.49 -8.43 -25.93
N LEU A 311 44.47 -7.63 -26.30
CA LEU A 311 43.10 -7.85 -25.84
C LEU A 311 42.43 -9.04 -26.56
N LEU A 312 42.73 -9.22 -27.84
CA LEU A 312 42.28 -10.36 -28.64
C LEU A 312 42.95 -11.65 -28.19
N GLU A 313 44.27 -11.64 -27.95
CA GLU A 313 45.02 -12.78 -27.41
C GLU A 313 44.51 -13.20 -26.02
N SER A 314 44.26 -12.22 -25.13
CA SER A 314 43.67 -12.49 -23.82
C SER A 314 42.30 -13.15 -23.94
N TYR A 315 41.48 -12.74 -24.91
CA TYR A 315 40.18 -13.35 -25.18
C TYR A 315 40.31 -14.76 -25.74
N ALA A 316 41.16 -14.97 -26.76
CA ALA A 316 41.42 -16.26 -27.38
C ALA A 316 41.94 -17.28 -26.35
N ASN A 317 42.91 -16.88 -25.52
CA ASN A 317 43.49 -17.73 -24.48
C ASN A 317 42.45 -18.15 -23.43
N ARG A 318 41.59 -17.22 -22.98
CA ARG A 318 40.52 -17.54 -22.02
C ARG A 318 39.47 -18.49 -22.57
N ARG A 319 39.24 -18.48 -23.89
CA ARG A 319 38.27 -19.34 -24.58
C ARG A 319 38.90 -20.60 -25.17
N GLN A 320 40.23 -20.75 -25.08
CA GLN A 320 41.00 -21.84 -25.68
C GLN A 320 40.77 -21.96 -27.20
N LEU A 321 40.64 -20.81 -27.87
CA LEU A 321 40.42 -20.72 -29.32
C LEU A 321 41.69 -20.29 -30.05
N VAL A 322 41.79 -20.68 -31.31
CA VAL A 322 42.80 -20.12 -32.22
C VAL A 322 42.49 -18.63 -32.41
N LEU A 323 43.52 -17.80 -32.52
CA LEU A 323 43.37 -16.34 -32.61
C LEU A 323 42.47 -15.91 -33.78
N GLN A 324 42.53 -16.62 -34.90
CA GLN A 324 41.72 -16.38 -36.10
C GLN A 324 40.24 -16.69 -35.85
N ASP A 325 39.94 -17.83 -35.20
CA ASP A 325 38.58 -18.21 -34.83
C ASP A 325 37.98 -17.24 -33.80
N ALA A 326 38.79 -16.80 -32.83
CA ALA A 326 38.41 -15.79 -31.86
C ALA A 326 38.06 -14.44 -32.53
N ALA A 327 38.83 -14.02 -33.53
CA ALA A 327 38.55 -12.82 -34.31
C ALA A 327 37.25 -12.94 -35.11
N GLN A 328 37.04 -14.07 -35.81
CA GLN A 328 35.78 -14.34 -36.52
C GLN A 328 34.58 -14.35 -35.58
N GLN A 329 34.71 -14.99 -34.42
CA GLN A 329 33.66 -15.03 -33.40
C GLN A 329 33.31 -13.64 -32.88
N LEU A 330 34.30 -12.78 -32.62
CA LEU A 330 34.06 -11.41 -32.16
C LEU A 330 33.39 -10.54 -33.23
N VAL A 331 33.81 -10.66 -34.50
CA VAL A 331 33.17 -9.93 -35.61
C VAL A 331 31.73 -10.39 -35.82
N GLN A 332 31.49 -11.70 -35.76
CA GLN A 332 30.14 -12.24 -35.87
C GLN A 332 29.26 -11.82 -34.68
N ALA A 333 29.80 -11.87 -33.45
CA ALA A 333 29.10 -11.41 -32.25
C ALA A 333 28.76 -9.92 -32.33
N ALA A 334 29.68 -9.08 -32.81
CA ALA A 334 29.43 -7.66 -33.02
C ALA A 334 28.36 -7.41 -34.09
N LYS A 335 28.36 -8.17 -35.19
CA LYS A 335 27.31 -8.08 -36.20
C LYS A 335 25.93 -8.43 -35.61
N THR A 336 25.84 -9.53 -34.85
CA THR A 336 24.59 -9.89 -34.17
C THR A 336 24.17 -8.86 -33.13
N ALA A 337 25.13 -8.21 -32.47
CA ALA A 337 24.89 -7.14 -31.52
C ALA A 337 24.30 -5.89 -32.22
N ASP A 338 24.90 -5.48 -33.34
CA ASP A 338 24.44 -4.35 -34.13
C ASP A 338 23.03 -4.61 -34.70
N GLU A 339 22.77 -5.80 -35.22
CA GLU A 339 21.44 -6.23 -35.68
C GLU A 339 20.40 -6.17 -34.54
N ALA A 340 20.76 -6.62 -33.33
CA ALA A 340 19.90 -6.53 -32.16
C ALA A 340 19.67 -5.08 -31.70
N LEU A 341 20.68 -4.23 -31.75
CA LEU A 341 20.55 -2.81 -31.37
C LEU A 341 19.65 -2.06 -32.36
N VAL A 342 19.88 -2.23 -33.66
CA VAL A 342 19.08 -1.62 -34.72
C VAL A 342 17.63 -2.09 -34.64
N SER A 343 17.40 -3.41 -34.54
CA SER A 343 16.04 -3.94 -34.43
C SER A 343 15.32 -3.48 -33.16
N THR A 344 16.01 -3.39 -32.02
CA THR A 344 15.40 -2.89 -30.78
C THR A 344 15.12 -1.39 -30.80
N GLU A 345 15.94 -0.56 -31.46
CA GLU A 345 15.61 0.86 -31.66
C GLU A 345 14.41 1.05 -32.61
N LEU A 346 14.38 0.37 -33.76
CA LEU A 346 13.25 0.43 -34.67
C LEU A 346 11.93 0.00 -34.00
N MET A 347 11.98 -1.09 -33.23
CA MET A 347 10.84 -1.58 -32.44
C MET A 347 10.41 -0.55 -31.38
N LYS A 348 11.38 0.05 -30.67
CA LYS A 348 11.11 1.06 -29.64
C LYS A 348 10.41 2.27 -30.25
N ASP A 349 10.92 2.82 -31.34
CA ASP A 349 10.35 4.00 -31.99
C ASP A 349 8.93 3.73 -32.50
N ALA A 350 8.72 2.57 -33.14
CA ALA A 350 7.39 2.16 -33.61
C ALA A 350 6.39 2.00 -32.45
N MET A 351 6.77 1.34 -31.36
CA MET A 351 5.89 1.14 -30.20
C MET A 351 5.65 2.43 -29.43
N GLN A 352 6.65 3.30 -29.32
CA GLN A 352 6.53 4.58 -28.63
C GLN A 352 5.57 5.52 -29.36
N ALA A 353 5.62 5.58 -30.69
CA ALA A 353 4.64 6.31 -31.49
C ALA A 353 3.21 5.80 -31.27
N ARG A 354 3.01 4.48 -31.18
CA ARG A 354 1.70 3.87 -30.90
C ARG A 354 1.19 4.15 -29.49
N ILE A 355 2.07 4.09 -28.48
CA ILE A 355 1.72 4.44 -27.09
C ILE A 355 1.27 5.90 -27.00
N ASP A 356 1.94 6.80 -27.73
CA ASP A 356 1.60 8.22 -27.72
C ASP A 356 0.26 8.52 -28.42
N ALA A 357 -0.16 7.66 -29.35
CA ALA A 357 -1.44 7.72 -30.05
C ALA A 357 -2.63 7.11 -29.29
N VAL A 358 -2.45 6.56 -28.08
CA VAL A 358 -3.53 5.91 -27.31
C VAL A 358 -4.69 6.87 -27.03
N ALA A 359 -5.91 6.46 -27.38
CA ALA A 359 -7.14 7.21 -27.11
C ALA A 359 -8.06 6.50 -26.12
N ASN A 360 -8.16 5.18 -26.19
CA ASN A 360 -9.14 4.38 -25.43
C ASN A 360 -8.53 3.10 -24.80
N LEU A 361 -9.34 2.36 -24.04
CA LEU A 361 -8.91 1.12 -23.36
C LEU A 361 -8.59 -0.02 -24.34
N ARG A 362 -9.26 -0.03 -25.51
CA ARG A 362 -8.99 -1.00 -26.57
C ARG A 362 -7.58 -0.86 -27.12
N ASP A 363 -7.11 0.37 -27.34
CA ASP A 363 -5.75 0.67 -27.76
C ASP A 363 -4.73 0.15 -26.73
N ILE A 364 -4.98 0.41 -25.44
CA ILE A 364 -4.12 -0.05 -24.34
C ILE A 364 -4.00 -1.58 -24.36
N ARG A 365 -5.11 -2.29 -24.53
CA ARG A 365 -5.09 -3.77 -24.57
C ARG A 365 -4.43 -4.32 -25.83
N ALA A 366 -4.60 -3.67 -26.97
CA ALA A 366 -3.91 -4.04 -28.20
C ALA A 366 -2.39 -3.89 -28.01
N ILE A 367 -1.94 -2.72 -27.56
CA ILE A 367 -0.53 -2.44 -27.29
C ILE A 367 0.03 -3.38 -26.21
N GLY A 368 -0.74 -3.65 -25.15
CA GLY A 368 -0.33 -4.59 -24.10
C GLY A 368 -0.13 -6.01 -24.62
N ARG A 369 -0.98 -6.50 -25.53
CA ARG A 369 -0.78 -7.80 -26.19
C ARG A 369 0.47 -7.81 -27.06
N ASP A 370 0.70 -6.72 -27.80
CA ASP A 370 1.88 -6.60 -28.67
C ASP A 370 3.17 -6.55 -27.85
N LEU A 371 3.19 -5.83 -26.72
CA LEU A 371 4.32 -5.83 -25.78
C LEU A 371 4.56 -7.23 -25.19
N LEU A 372 3.51 -7.96 -24.82
CA LEU A 372 3.65 -9.35 -24.34
C LEU A 372 4.19 -10.28 -25.42
N ALA A 373 3.72 -10.15 -26.67
CA ALA A 373 4.24 -10.91 -27.80
C ALA A 373 5.74 -10.62 -28.01
N LEU A 374 6.13 -9.33 -27.99
CA LEU A 374 7.52 -8.89 -28.10
C LEU A 374 8.41 -9.41 -26.97
N ALA A 375 7.88 -9.49 -25.74
CA ALA A 375 8.58 -10.05 -24.58
C ALA A 375 8.81 -11.56 -24.72
N SER A 376 7.85 -12.28 -25.30
CA SER A 376 7.94 -13.73 -25.56
C SER A 376 8.81 -14.09 -26.77
N GLY A 377 9.27 -13.10 -27.54
CA GLY A 377 10.03 -13.32 -28.78
C GLY A 377 9.17 -13.77 -29.97
N ALA A 378 7.84 -13.66 -29.88
CA ALA A 378 6.96 -13.87 -31.01
C ALA A 378 7.07 -12.69 -31.98
N ASP A 379 7.31 -12.99 -33.26
CA ASP A 379 7.26 -11.98 -34.31
C ASP A 379 5.87 -11.36 -34.35
N LEU A 380 5.81 -10.02 -34.41
CA LEU A 380 4.56 -9.30 -34.62
C LEU A 380 4.01 -9.74 -35.98
N ALA A 381 3.00 -10.61 -35.97
CA ALA A 381 2.23 -10.93 -37.17
C ALA A 381 1.71 -9.61 -37.73
N GLN A 382 2.20 -9.22 -38.91
CA GLN A 382 1.81 -7.98 -39.57
C GLN A 382 0.28 -7.99 -39.76
N SER A 383 -0.41 -7.20 -38.94
CA SER A 383 -1.86 -7.03 -38.95
C SER A 383 -2.26 -5.67 -39.46
#